data_AF-A0A4V3A9E1-F1
#
_entry.id   AF-A0A4V3A9E1-F1
#
_cell.length_a   1.000
_cell.length_b   1.000
_cell.length_c   1.000
_cell.angle_alpha   90.00
_cell.angle_beta   90.00
_cell.angle_gamma   90.00
#
_symmetry.space_group_name_H-M   'P 1'
#
loop_
_entity.id
_entity.type
_entity.pdbx_description
1 polymer ?
#
loop_
_entity_poly.entity_id
_entity_poly.type
_entity_poly.pdbx_seq_one_letter_code
_entity_poly.pdbx_strand_id
1 'polypeptide(L)'
;MILDFVSGVDRIRLEGSYALPDFAAVRAAMTQSGADVVLDLGNGEILVLRNTQVDGFRAADFQLPIDPAHPGMHRTFSEDFNGFSASASGSGTVWKTSLGVIRQDRTLANNKEAGYYTDSSVGSDPFSLADGVLDITASPGSNPLNLPYNSGVITTATSFAQRYGYFEARLDLPAGKGFWPAFWLLPASGAWPPEIDIMEALGQDPTTAYASLHSGTSGNSTIPVKALYDLSTGFHTYGLDWKADTIAWFIDGIEVARAATPADMNQPMYMVLNLAVGGTGSWAGATDPSMPTEHLLIDYVRAWQYGDGIVTGPGDVVNCGGTYTLKADGVSDLYDFTKAKAALIMDASGLSTSGTHTVWGSPLGSTVRGGPGNVNFSGGISDDSFSFGSGVSRAQGGAGNDTFVLTKGCIAPNDQIIDFHVDLGDGGEHDLLQLVGFSAAARLDFVVMSGGAQAYRIVDGDYVSPNLLIQVANGSARLGSLDIQFG
;
A
#
# COMPACT_ATOMS: atom_id res chain seq x y z
N MET A 1 -17.20 -33.93 13.02
CA MET A 1 -16.49 -34.37 14.24
C MET A 1 -15.07 -34.75 13.85
N ILE A 2 -14.06 -34.23 14.54
CA ILE A 2 -12.63 -34.48 14.33
C ILE A 2 -12.12 -35.31 15.52
N LEU A 3 -11.38 -36.38 15.25
CA LEU A 3 -11.05 -37.40 16.26
C LEU A 3 -9.65 -37.23 16.89
N ASP A 4 -8.73 -36.60 16.17
CA ASP A 4 -7.29 -36.67 16.40
C ASP A 4 -6.60 -35.32 16.14
N PHE A 5 -7.32 -34.21 16.32
CA PHE A 5 -6.77 -32.86 16.12
C PHE A 5 -5.54 -32.60 16.99
N VAL A 6 -4.45 -32.15 16.36
CA VAL A 6 -3.19 -31.77 17.00
C VAL A 6 -2.90 -30.29 16.78
N SER A 7 -2.99 -29.49 17.86
CA SER A 7 -2.65 -28.06 17.82
C SER A 7 -1.20 -27.82 17.37
N GLY A 8 -1.02 -26.84 16.48
CA GLY A 8 0.24 -26.48 15.86
C GLY A 8 0.68 -27.40 14.71
N VAL A 9 -0.10 -28.44 14.41
CA VAL A 9 0.13 -29.36 13.28
C VAL A 9 -1.05 -29.28 12.31
N ASP A 10 -2.26 -29.50 12.83
CA ASP A 10 -3.49 -29.47 12.04
C ASP A 10 -4.06 -28.05 11.97
N ARG A 11 -4.81 -27.77 10.88
CA ARG A 11 -5.56 -26.53 10.72
C ARG A 11 -7.01 -26.78 10.42
N ILE A 12 -7.88 -25.98 11.04
CA ILE A 12 -9.31 -25.94 10.77
C ILE A 12 -9.57 -24.75 9.86
N ARG A 13 -9.94 -25.05 8.62
CA ARG A 13 -10.45 -24.06 7.68
C ARG A 13 -11.97 -24.14 7.67
N LEU A 14 -12.62 -23.01 7.96
CA LEU A 14 -14.07 -22.88 7.87
C LEU A 14 -14.37 -22.13 6.57
N GLU A 15 -14.89 -22.84 5.56
CA GLU A 15 -15.26 -22.26 4.27
C GLU A 15 -16.78 -22.03 4.25
N GLY A 16 -17.21 -20.77 4.08
CA GLY A 16 -18.60 -20.34 4.16
C GLY A 16 -18.80 -19.11 5.06
N SER A 17 -19.98 -18.50 5.02
CA SER A 17 -20.31 -17.29 5.79
C SER A 17 -20.59 -17.59 7.27
N TYR A 18 -19.60 -18.06 8.01
CA TYR A 18 -19.67 -18.24 9.46
C TYR A 18 -19.38 -16.91 10.17
N ALA A 19 -20.12 -16.59 11.23
CA ALA A 19 -19.95 -15.37 12.03
C ALA A 19 -18.75 -15.46 13.01
N LEU A 20 -17.60 -15.96 12.53
CA LEU A 20 -16.38 -16.21 13.30
C LEU A 20 -15.19 -15.48 12.64
N PRO A 21 -15.13 -14.13 12.73
CA PRO A 21 -14.17 -13.32 11.98
C PRO A 21 -12.73 -13.41 12.51
N ASP A 22 -12.55 -13.80 13.77
CA ASP A 22 -11.24 -13.89 14.41
C ASP A 22 -11.18 -15.03 15.44
N PHE A 23 -9.99 -15.30 15.96
CA PHE A 23 -9.80 -16.38 16.92
C PHE A 23 -10.49 -16.12 18.27
N ALA A 24 -10.72 -14.86 18.64
CA ALA A 24 -11.46 -14.54 19.86
C ALA A 24 -12.93 -14.95 19.72
N ALA A 25 -13.55 -14.70 18.56
CA ALA A 25 -14.89 -15.17 18.22
C ALA A 25 -14.97 -16.70 18.18
N VAL A 26 -13.99 -17.36 17.55
CA VAL A 26 -13.89 -18.84 17.57
C VAL A 26 -13.85 -19.36 19.00
N ARG A 27 -12.98 -18.80 19.85
CA ARG A 27 -12.84 -19.23 21.24
C ARG A 27 -14.11 -18.95 22.06
N ALA A 28 -14.79 -17.84 21.81
CA ALA A 28 -16.06 -17.52 22.46
C ALA A 28 -17.19 -18.50 22.05
N ALA A 29 -17.11 -19.06 20.85
CA ALA A 29 -18.05 -20.06 20.35
C ALA A 29 -17.71 -21.51 20.77
N MET A 30 -16.58 -21.73 21.44
CA MET A 30 -16.20 -23.03 21.98
C MET A 30 -16.80 -23.28 23.36
N THR A 31 -17.35 -24.49 23.54
CA THR A 31 -17.79 -25.00 24.85
C THR A 31 -17.08 -26.31 25.15
N GLN A 32 -16.58 -26.46 26.39
CA GLN A 32 -16.04 -27.73 26.87
C GLN A 32 -17.20 -28.70 27.19
N SER A 33 -17.21 -29.87 26.56
CA SER A 33 -18.19 -30.94 26.79
C SER A 33 -17.47 -32.23 27.17
N GLY A 34 -17.28 -32.45 28.47
CA GLY A 34 -16.47 -33.58 28.96
C GLY A 34 -15.03 -33.47 28.46
N ALA A 35 -14.53 -34.52 27.81
CA ALA A 35 -13.19 -34.55 27.23
C ALA A 35 -13.08 -33.82 25.89
N ASP A 36 -14.20 -33.38 25.31
CA ASP A 36 -14.25 -32.85 23.95
C ASP A 36 -14.55 -31.35 23.94
N VAL A 37 -14.14 -30.66 22.88
CA VAL A 37 -14.58 -29.29 22.59
C VAL A 37 -15.67 -29.31 21.53
N VAL A 38 -16.73 -28.56 21.76
CA VAL A 38 -17.78 -28.29 20.78
C VAL A 38 -17.67 -26.84 20.36
N LEU A 39 -17.40 -26.60 19.08
CA LEU A 39 -17.44 -25.28 18.46
C LEU A 39 -18.81 -25.08 17.81
N ASP A 40 -19.56 -24.09 18.29
CA ASP A 40 -20.81 -23.66 17.65
C ASP A 40 -20.50 -22.79 16.43
N LEU A 41 -20.96 -23.22 15.26
CA LEU A 41 -20.73 -22.50 14.00
C LEU A 41 -21.91 -21.58 13.67
N GLY A 42 -22.99 -21.60 14.47
CA GLY A 42 -24.24 -20.93 14.18
C GLY A 42 -25.17 -21.79 13.31
N ASN A 43 -26.41 -21.33 13.12
CA ASN A 43 -27.45 -22.00 12.29
C ASN A 43 -27.72 -23.48 12.63
N GLY A 44 -27.38 -23.91 13.85
CA GLY A 44 -27.52 -25.30 14.30
C GLY A 44 -26.37 -26.23 13.89
N GLU A 45 -25.33 -25.70 13.25
CA GLU A 45 -24.13 -26.44 12.88
C GLU A 45 -23.10 -26.42 14.02
N ILE A 46 -22.48 -27.57 14.28
CA ILE A 46 -21.46 -27.72 15.31
C ILE A 46 -20.27 -28.53 14.80
N LEU A 47 -19.07 -28.17 15.27
CA LEU A 47 -17.86 -28.94 15.08
C LEU A 47 -17.39 -29.50 16.44
N VAL A 48 -17.43 -30.83 16.56
CA VAL A 48 -16.92 -31.52 17.76
C VAL A 48 -15.46 -31.96 17.53
N LEU A 49 -14.56 -31.54 18.42
CA LEU A 49 -13.16 -31.93 18.47
C LEU A 49 -12.93 -32.84 19.67
N ARG A 50 -12.61 -34.10 19.42
CA ARG A 50 -12.52 -35.12 20.47
C ARG A 50 -11.23 -34.99 21.26
N ASN A 51 -11.31 -35.22 22.57
CA ASN A 51 -10.14 -35.26 23.47
C ASN A 51 -9.27 -34.00 23.43
N THR A 52 -9.87 -32.84 23.15
CA THR A 52 -9.20 -31.54 23.17
C THR A 52 -9.71 -30.68 24.33
N GLN A 53 -8.98 -29.61 24.63
CA GLN A 53 -9.35 -28.62 25.65
C GLN A 53 -9.45 -27.25 25.00
N VAL A 54 -10.41 -26.43 25.40
CA VAL A 54 -10.62 -25.08 24.82
C VAL A 54 -9.33 -24.24 24.92
N ASP A 55 -8.63 -24.31 26.04
CA ASP A 55 -7.38 -23.58 26.26
C ASP A 55 -6.16 -24.17 25.52
N GLY A 56 -6.34 -25.32 24.86
CA GLY A 56 -5.32 -25.97 24.04
C GLY A 56 -5.25 -25.44 22.61
N PHE A 57 -6.25 -24.68 22.16
CA PHE A 57 -6.28 -24.10 20.81
C PHE A 57 -5.53 -22.77 20.74
N ARG A 58 -4.92 -22.50 19.58
CA ARG A 58 -4.22 -21.26 19.24
C ARG A 58 -4.80 -20.66 17.96
N ALA A 59 -4.60 -19.37 17.73
CA ALA A 59 -5.02 -18.73 16.49
C ALA A 59 -4.45 -19.43 15.23
N ALA A 60 -3.22 -19.94 15.30
CA ALA A 60 -2.58 -20.67 14.20
C ALA A 60 -3.23 -22.04 13.86
N ASP A 61 -4.09 -22.56 14.73
CA ASP A 61 -4.87 -23.78 14.51
C ASP A 61 -6.06 -23.55 13.58
N PHE A 62 -6.39 -22.28 13.30
CA PHE A 62 -7.51 -21.89 12.46
C PHE A 62 -7.01 -21.09 11.27
N GLN A 63 -7.58 -21.40 10.12
CA GLN A 63 -7.43 -20.59 8.92
C GLN A 63 -8.71 -19.76 8.78
N LEU A 64 -8.64 -18.55 9.33
CA LEU A 64 -9.74 -17.60 9.39
C LEU A 64 -9.63 -16.58 8.25
N PRO A 65 -10.75 -15.97 7.84
CA PRO A 65 -10.70 -14.92 6.84
C PRO A 65 -9.87 -13.74 7.34
N ILE A 66 -9.22 -13.04 6.41
CA ILE A 66 -8.58 -11.76 6.69
C ILE A 66 -9.63 -10.81 7.25
N ASP A 67 -9.24 -10.03 8.26
CA ASP A 67 -10.12 -9.01 8.83
C ASP A 67 -10.51 -8.02 7.72
N PRO A 68 -11.81 -7.88 7.38
CA PRO A 68 -12.27 -6.97 6.33
C PRO A 68 -12.02 -5.49 6.66
N ALA A 69 -11.71 -5.15 7.93
CA ALA A 69 -11.27 -3.82 8.29
C ALA A 69 -9.83 -3.52 7.83
N HIS A 70 -9.07 -4.55 7.41
CA HIS A 70 -7.66 -4.48 7.05
C HIS A 70 -6.84 -3.64 8.06
N PRO A 71 -6.85 -4.02 9.35
CA PRO A 71 -6.25 -3.23 10.41
C PRO A 71 -4.75 -2.99 10.14
N GLY A 72 -4.32 -1.75 10.30
CA GLY A 72 -2.95 -1.35 9.96
C GLY A 72 -2.73 -1.10 8.47
N MET A 73 -3.80 -1.02 7.66
CA MET A 73 -3.78 -0.52 6.29
C MET A 73 -4.77 0.64 6.14
N HIS A 74 -4.54 1.51 5.15
CA HIS A 74 -5.52 2.50 4.71
C HIS A 74 -5.92 2.26 3.26
N ARG A 75 -7.17 2.58 2.91
CA ARG A 75 -7.70 2.39 1.54
C ARG A 75 -7.14 3.47 0.61
N THR A 76 -6.54 3.05 -0.48
CA THR A 76 -5.90 3.92 -1.50
C THR A 76 -6.66 3.97 -2.81
N PHE A 77 -7.49 2.96 -3.09
CA PHE A 77 -8.41 2.90 -4.22
C PHE A 77 -9.75 2.28 -3.80
N SER A 78 -10.85 2.80 -4.35
CA SER A 78 -12.18 2.23 -4.19
C SER A 78 -13.03 2.58 -5.40
N GLU A 79 -13.63 1.57 -6.01
CA GLU A 79 -14.72 1.69 -6.97
C GLU A 79 -15.85 0.76 -6.52
N ASP A 80 -17.00 1.34 -6.25
CA ASP A 80 -18.22 0.64 -5.80
C ASP A 80 -19.31 0.65 -6.90
N PHE A 81 -18.96 1.07 -8.12
CA PHE A 81 -19.79 1.08 -9.33
C PHE A 81 -21.17 1.75 -9.18
N ASN A 82 -21.28 2.73 -8.28
CA ASN A 82 -22.39 3.69 -8.23
C ASN A 82 -22.41 4.63 -9.47
N GLY A 83 -21.33 4.59 -10.26
CA GLY A 83 -21.21 5.13 -11.60
C GLY A 83 -20.04 4.44 -12.31
N PHE A 84 -19.90 4.63 -13.63
CA PHE A 84 -18.82 4.02 -14.40
C PHE A 84 -18.16 5.07 -15.30
N SER A 85 -17.02 5.59 -14.84
CA SER A 85 -16.21 6.56 -15.58
C SER A 85 -15.16 5.83 -16.40
N ALA A 86 -15.43 5.63 -17.69
CA ALA A 86 -14.59 4.81 -18.56
C ALA A 86 -14.45 5.40 -19.98
N SER A 87 -13.29 5.17 -20.60
CA SER A 87 -13.06 5.51 -22.01
C SER A 87 -12.02 4.60 -22.65
N ALA A 88 -12.03 4.49 -23.98
CA ALA A 88 -11.05 3.72 -24.74
C ALA A 88 -9.59 4.07 -24.41
N SER A 89 -9.30 5.36 -24.19
CA SER A 89 -7.95 5.86 -23.89
C SER A 89 -7.63 5.93 -22.40
N GLY A 90 -8.64 5.92 -21.53
CA GLY A 90 -8.47 6.16 -20.10
C GLY A 90 -8.18 7.62 -19.73
N SER A 91 -8.25 8.55 -20.70
CA SER A 91 -7.93 9.96 -20.46
C SER A 91 -9.06 10.66 -19.72
N GLY A 92 -8.78 11.12 -18.50
CA GLY A 92 -9.76 11.80 -17.65
C GLY A 92 -10.84 10.88 -17.07
N THR A 93 -10.68 9.56 -17.20
CA THR A 93 -11.60 8.55 -16.67
C THR A 93 -10.90 7.66 -15.65
N VAL A 94 -11.67 7.02 -14.76
CA VAL A 94 -11.11 6.06 -13.80
C VAL A 94 -10.64 4.81 -14.53
N TRP A 95 -11.47 4.32 -15.45
CA TRP A 95 -11.19 3.10 -16.20
C TRP A 95 -10.80 3.40 -17.64
N LYS A 96 -9.90 2.59 -18.15
CA LYS A 96 -9.61 2.45 -19.57
C LYS A 96 -10.21 1.14 -20.07
N THR A 97 -10.84 1.16 -21.24
CA THR A 97 -11.56 -0.01 -21.81
C THR A 97 -10.77 -0.75 -22.91
N SER A 98 -9.45 -0.59 -22.90
CA SER A 98 -8.52 -1.30 -23.79
C SER A 98 -7.20 -1.59 -23.08
N LEU A 99 -6.47 -2.59 -23.57
CA LEU A 99 -5.25 -3.08 -22.95
C LEU A 99 -4.01 -2.22 -23.25
N GLY A 100 -3.05 -2.27 -22.32
CA GLY A 100 -1.79 -1.55 -22.36
C GLY A 100 -1.90 -0.13 -21.78
N VAL A 101 -0.77 0.49 -21.46
CA VAL A 101 -0.75 1.87 -20.90
C VAL A 101 -1.08 2.89 -21.99
N ILE A 102 -0.30 2.90 -23.07
CA ILE A 102 -0.46 3.84 -24.20
C ILE A 102 -1.24 3.21 -25.36
N ARG A 103 -1.02 1.92 -25.62
CA ARG A 103 -1.70 1.19 -26.70
C ARG A 103 -3.17 1.01 -26.38
N GLN A 104 -3.97 0.71 -27.39
CA GLN A 104 -5.37 0.33 -27.22
C GLN A 104 -5.56 -1.07 -27.80
N ASP A 105 -4.83 -2.03 -27.23
CA ASP A 105 -4.91 -3.41 -27.68
C ASP A 105 -6.30 -3.95 -27.29
N ARG A 106 -6.95 -4.68 -28.21
CA ARG A 106 -8.37 -5.09 -28.08
C ARG A 106 -8.54 -6.61 -28.03
N THR A 107 -7.45 -7.34 -27.92
CA THR A 107 -7.39 -8.80 -27.77
C THR A 107 -5.95 -9.20 -27.45
N LEU A 108 -5.73 -10.31 -26.74
CA LEU A 108 -4.42 -10.92 -26.55
C LEU A 108 -4.25 -12.11 -27.51
N ALA A 109 -3.89 -11.80 -28.77
CA ALA A 109 -3.75 -12.81 -29.83
C ALA A 109 -2.70 -13.91 -29.52
N ASN A 110 -1.70 -13.60 -28.70
CA ASN A 110 -0.70 -14.58 -28.26
C ASN A 110 -1.32 -15.68 -27.39
N ASN A 111 -2.37 -15.34 -26.63
CA ASN A 111 -3.14 -16.25 -25.77
C ASN A 111 -4.26 -16.98 -26.53
N LYS A 112 -4.31 -16.80 -27.86
CA LYS A 112 -5.33 -17.37 -28.75
C LYS A 112 -6.75 -17.00 -28.33
N GLU A 113 -6.93 -15.79 -27.82
CA GLU A 113 -8.26 -15.25 -27.56
C GLU A 113 -9.07 -15.17 -28.86
N ALA A 114 -10.36 -15.45 -28.73
CA ALA A 114 -11.41 -15.32 -29.74
C ALA A 114 -12.41 -14.20 -29.39
N GLY A 115 -12.12 -13.41 -28.36
CA GLY A 115 -12.89 -12.24 -27.96
C GLY A 115 -12.23 -10.94 -28.41
N TYR A 116 -13.05 -9.97 -28.83
CA TYR A 116 -12.68 -8.59 -29.06
C TYR A 116 -13.18 -7.72 -27.90
N TYR A 117 -12.26 -7.08 -27.17
CA TYR A 117 -12.59 -6.14 -26.10
C TYR A 117 -13.15 -4.85 -26.70
N THR A 118 -14.45 -4.66 -26.60
CA THR A 118 -15.18 -3.56 -27.23
C THR A 118 -15.57 -2.47 -26.22
N ASP A 119 -16.00 -1.33 -26.72
CA ASP A 119 -16.70 -0.27 -25.99
C ASP A 119 -17.51 0.58 -26.99
N SER A 120 -18.29 1.53 -26.48
CA SER A 120 -19.09 2.43 -27.32
C SER A 120 -18.32 3.15 -28.43
N SER A 121 -17.02 3.40 -28.28
CA SER A 121 -16.20 4.08 -29.31
C SER A 121 -15.93 3.22 -30.55
N VAL A 122 -16.09 1.90 -30.44
CA VAL A 122 -15.91 0.93 -31.53
C VAL A 122 -17.22 0.23 -31.93
N GLY A 123 -18.37 0.76 -31.45
CA GLY A 123 -19.70 0.42 -31.95
C GLY A 123 -20.42 -0.71 -31.23
N SER A 124 -19.85 -1.28 -30.16
CA SER A 124 -20.53 -2.23 -29.27
C SER A 124 -20.08 -2.01 -27.84
N ASP A 125 -21.00 -1.72 -26.93
CA ASP A 125 -20.68 -1.52 -25.52
C ASP A 125 -20.98 -2.82 -24.74
N PRO A 126 -19.97 -3.48 -24.14
CA PRO A 126 -20.17 -4.70 -23.38
C PRO A 126 -20.46 -4.42 -21.90
N PHE A 127 -20.49 -3.14 -21.50
CA PHE A 127 -20.61 -2.73 -20.10
C PHE A 127 -22.03 -2.29 -19.78
N SER A 128 -22.59 -2.79 -18.68
CA SER A 128 -23.83 -2.25 -18.12
C SER A 128 -23.75 -2.13 -16.61
N LEU A 129 -24.49 -1.17 -16.04
CA LEU A 129 -24.57 -0.94 -14.60
C LEU A 129 -25.99 -1.21 -14.11
N ALA A 130 -26.10 -2.02 -13.06
CA ALA A 130 -27.36 -2.23 -12.35
C ALA A 130 -27.08 -2.37 -10.84
N ASP A 131 -27.78 -1.59 -10.01
CA ASP A 131 -27.75 -1.71 -8.54
C ASP A 131 -26.35 -1.71 -7.90
N GLY A 132 -25.41 -0.92 -8.45
CA GLY A 132 -24.04 -0.85 -7.94
C GLY A 132 -23.13 -1.98 -8.44
N VAL A 133 -23.58 -2.76 -9.42
CA VAL A 133 -22.79 -3.84 -10.04
C VAL A 133 -22.50 -3.50 -11.49
N LEU A 134 -21.22 -3.63 -11.88
CA LEU A 134 -20.79 -3.58 -13.27
C LEU A 134 -20.83 -4.97 -13.89
N ASP A 135 -21.53 -5.10 -15.01
CA ASP A 135 -21.57 -6.29 -15.86
C ASP A 135 -20.62 -6.09 -17.05
N ILE A 136 -19.67 -7.01 -17.21
CA ILE A 136 -18.92 -7.22 -18.45
C ILE A 136 -19.53 -8.41 -19.20
N THR A 137 -20.22 -8.13 -20.29
CA THR A 137 -20.90 -9.14 -21.10
C THR A 137 -20.01 -9.66 -22.22
N ALA A 138 -19.81 -10.97 -22.28
CA ALA A 138 -19.24 -11.66 -23.44
C ALA A 138 -20.37 -12.23 -24.32
N SER A 139 -20.43 -11.84 -25.59
CA SER A 139 -21.49 -12.27 -26.53
C SER A 139 -20.97 -12.44 -27.96
N PRO A 140 -21.53 -13.37 -28.77
CA PRO A 140 -21.24 -13.49 -30.18
C PRO A 140 -21.58 -12.21 -30.93
N GLY A 141 -20.71 -11.78 -31.83
CA GLY A 141 -20.97 -10.58 -32.61
C GLY A 141 -19.87 -10.24 -33.59
N SER A 142 -20.23 -9.49 -34.62
CA SER A 142 -19.25 -8.92 -35.55
C SER A 142 -18.43 -7.84 -34.87
N ASN A 143 -17.14 -7.78 -35.18
CA ASN A 143 -16.23 -6.75 -34.70
C ASN A 143 -15.09 -6.47 -35.70
N PRO A 144 -14.32 -5.39 -35.51
CA PRO A 144 -13.26 -4.99 -36.44
C PRO A 144 -12.15 -6.03 -36.67
N LEU A 145 -11.96 -6.99 -35.75
CA LEU A 145 -10.95 -8.04 -35.88
C LEU A 145 -11.52 -9.36 -36.46
N ASN A 146 -12.80 -9.41 -36.83
CA ASN A 146 -13.51 -10.61 -37.25
C ASN A 146 -13.38 -11.78 -36.26
N LEU A 147 -13.22 -11.46 -34.97
CA LEU A 147 -13.27 -12.44 -33.90
C LEU A 147 -14.74 -12.81 -33.63
N PRO A 148 -15.04 -14.05 -33.21
CA PRO A 148 -16.42 -14.49 -33.06
C PRO A 148 -17.19 -13.82 -31.91
N TYR A 149 -16.48 -13.27 -30.91
CA TYR A 149 -17.10 -12.69 -29.72
C TYR A 149 -16.68 -11.24 -29.48
N ASN A 150 -17.60 -10.48 -28.89
CA ASN A 150 -17.36 -9.22 -28.21
C ASN A 150 -17.31 -9.49 -26.70
N SER A 151 -16.42 -8.79 -25.99
CA SER A 151 -16.33 -8.81 -24.53
C SER A 151 -15.77 -7.48 -24.03
N GLY A 152 -15.47 -7.35 -22.74
CA GLY A 152 -14.88 -6.14 -22.15
C GLY A 152 -13.63 -6.40 -21.31
N VAL A 153 -12.85 -5.33 -21.21
CA VAL A 153 -11.72 -5.17 -20.28
C VAL A 153 -11.83 -3.80 -19.66
N ILE A 154 -11.51 -3.69 -18.37
CA ILE A 154 -11.29 -2.42 -17.69
C ILE A 154 -9.91 -2.44 -17.05
N THR A 155 -9.21 -1.32 -17.09
CA THR A 155 -7.91 -1.18 -16.45
C THR A 155 -7.68 0.21 -15.87
N THR A 156 -6.93 0.30 -14.77
CA THR A 156 -6.51 1.56 -14.15
C THR A 156 -5.19 2.10 -14.71
N ALA A 157 -4.71 1.59 -15.85
CA ALA A 157 -3.39 1.90 -16.42
C ALA A 157 -3.04 3.40 -16.56
N THR A 158 -4.05 4.28 -16.64
CA THR A 158 -3.89 5.73 -16.77
C THR A 158 -4.33 6.53 -15.54
N SER A 159 -4.87 5.88 -14.51
CA SER A 159 -5.54 6.52 -13.37
C SER A 159 -4.96 6.11 -12.03
N PHE A 160 -4.60 4.84 -11.85
CA PHE A 160 -4.12 4.30 -10.59
C PHE A 160 -3.13 3.14 -10.79
N ALA A 161 -2.03 3.21 -10.07
CA ALA A 161 -1.09 2.09 -9.91
C ALA A 161 -0.49 2.16 -8.51
N GLN A 162 -0.24 1.00 -7.91
CA GLN A 162 0.32 0.89 -6.57
C GLN A 162 1.39 -0.19 -6.53
N ARG A 163 2.38 -0.01 -5.66
CA ARG A 163 3.32 -1.07 -5.31
C ARG A 163 2.97 -1.58 -3.92
N TYR A 164 2.85 -2.91 -3.79
CA TYR A 164 2.52 -3.60 -2.52
C TYR A 164 1.13 -3.23 -1.98
N GLY A 165 0.77 -3.85 -0.86
CA GLY A 165 -0.50 -3.65 -0.19
C GLY A 165 -1.49 -4.78 -0.45
N TYR A 166 -2.74 -4.54 -0.12
CA TYR A 166 -3.83 -5.48 -0.38
C TYR A 166 -4.66 -5.02 -1.57
N PHE A 167 -4.99 -5.91 -2.49
CA PHE A 167 -5.86 -5.65 -3.63
C PHE A 167 -7.03 -6.64 -3.57
N GLU A 168 -8.26 -6.18 -3.77
CA GLU A 168 -9.44 -7.04 -3.72
C GLU A 168 -10.47 -6.63 -4.76
N ALA A 169 -11.11 -7.63 -5.38
CA ALA A 169 -12.34 -7.43 -6.14
C ALA A 169 -13.39 -8.45 -5.71
N ARG A 170 -14.66 -8.04 -5.70
CA ARG A 170 -15.80 -8.92 -5.45
C ARG A 170 -16.52 -9.22 -6.75
N LEU A 171 -16.45 -10.48 -7.19
CA LEU A 171 -16.79 -10.91 -8.54
C LEU A 171 -17.77 -12.08 -8.53
N ASP A 172 -18.71 -12.10 -9.47
CA ASP A 172 -19.51 -13.28 -9.85
C ASP A 172 -19.02 -13.75 -11.23
N LEU A 173 -18.53 -14.97 -11.30
CA LEU A 173 -17.79 -15.48 -12.46
C LEU A 173 -18.69 -16.27 -13.41
N PRO A 174 -18.47 -16.20 -14.73
CA PRO A 174 -19.19 -17.04 -15.67
C PRO A 174 -18.68 -18.49 -15.64
N ALA A 175 -19.60 -19.43 -15.75
CA ALA A 175 -19.30 -20.81 -16.11
C ALA A 175 -19.33 -21.00 -17.64
N GLY A 176 -18.87 -22.16 -18.10
CA GLY A 176 -18.94 -22.54 -19.51
C GLY A 176 -17.57 -22.56 -20.18
N LYS A 177 -17.41 -23.53 -21.08
CA LYS A 177 -16.13 -23.79 -21.73
C LYS A 177 -15.66 -22.59 -22.54
N GLY A 178 -14.41 -22.19 -22.30
CA GLY A 178 -13.73 -21.15 -23.04
C GLY A 178 -13.95 -19.74 -22.50
N PHE A 179 -14.81 -19.53 -21.50
CA PHE A 179 -14.82 -18.27 -20.76
C PHE A 179 -13.66 -18.23 -19.77
N TRP A 180 -12.99 -17.08 -19.70
CA TRP A 180 -11.76 -16.88 -18.93
C TRP A 180 -11.79 -15.50 -18.26
N PRO A 181 -12.51 -15.36 -17.14
CA PRO A 181 -12.43 -14.15 -16.33
C PRO A 181 -11.06 -14.04 -15.65
N ALA A 182 -10.58 -12.81 -15.50
CA ALA A 182 -9.33 -12.52 -14.80
C ALA A 182 -9.37 -11.20 -14.03
N PHE A 183 -8.70 -11.18 -12.87
CA PHE A 183 -8.30 -10.00 -12.11
C PHE A 183 -6.79 -10.06 -11.85
N TRP A 184 -6.05 -9.10 -12.37
CA TRP A 184 -4.60 -9.20 -12.52
C TRP A 184 -3.93 -7.83 -12.54
N LEU A 185 -2.61 -7.82 -12.38
CA LEU A 185 -1.79 -6.63 -12.26
C LEU A 185 -0.70 -6.59 -13.34
N LEU A 186 -0.46 -5.40 -13.87
CA LEU A 186 0.61 -5.14 -14.85
C LEU A 186 1.45 -3.90 -14.48
N PRO A 187 2.74 -3.83 -14.85
CA PRO A 187 3.60 -2.70 -14.52
C PRO A 187 3.12 -1.38 -15.10
N ALA A 188 3.12 -0.32 -14.29
CA ALA A 188 2.79 1.03 -14.75
C ALA A 188 3.71 1.55 -15.87
N SER A 189 4.90 0.96 -16.02
CA SER A 189 5.81 1.23 -17.14
C SER A 189 5.30 0.69 -18.48
N GLY A 190 4.31 -0.21 -18.48
CA GLY A 190 3.83 -0.93 -19.66
C GLY A 190 4.75 -2.05 -20.13
N ALA A 191 5.79 -2.39 -19.36
CA ALA A 191 6.66 -3.52 -19.62
C ALA A 191 5.96 -4.85 -19.28
N TRP A 192 6.37 -5.92 -19.93
CA TRP A 192 5.97 -7.29 -19.60
C TRP A 192 7.10 -8.26 -20.01
N PRO A 193 7.48 -9.21 -19.14
CA PRO A 193 7.11 -9.37 -17.72
C PRO A 193 7.60 -8.19 -16.84
N PRO A 194 7.16 -8.06 -15.56
CA PRO A 194 6.37 -9.02 -14.78
C PRO A 194 4.84 -8.85 -14.87
N GLU A 195 4.09 -9.84 -14.38
CA GLU A 195 2.62 -9.87 -14.23
C GLU A 195 2.23 -10.67 -12.98
N ILE A 196 1.21 -10.21 -12.24
CA ILE A 196 0.65 -10.91 -11.08
C ILE A 196 -0.83 -11.14 -11.32
N ASP A 197 -1.25 -12.40 -11.38
CA ASP A 197 -2.65 -12.76 -11.55
C ASP A 197 -3.25 -13.06 -10.19
N ILE A 198 -4.14 -12.16 -9.73
CA ILE A 198 -4.83 -12.28 -8.44
C ILE A 198 -5.87 -13.41 -8.53
N MET A 199 -6.55 -13.49 -9.67
CA MET A 199 -7.43 -14.60 -9.98
C MET A 199 -7.51 -14.74 -11.49
N GLU A 200 -7.26 -15.95 -11.98
CA GLU A 200 -7.80 -16.43 -13.24
C GLU A 200 -8.72 -17.62 -12.96
N ALA A 201 -9.79 -17.77 -13.72
CA ALA A 201 -10.62 -18.97 -13.70
C ALA A 201 -10.94 -19.43 -15.12
N LEU A 202 -11.25 -20.72 -15.25
CA LEU A 202 -11.67 -21.31 -16.51
C LEU A 202 -13.11 -21.77 -16.37
N GLY A 203 -14.03 -21.23 -17.16
CA GLY A 203 -15.46 -21.52 -16.99
C GLY A 203 -15.83 -23.01 -17.14
N GLN A 204 -15.00 -23.84 -17.80
CA GLN A 204 -15.19 -25.30 -17.82
C GLN A 204 -14.86 -26.02 -16.51
N ASP A 205 -14.10 -25.40 -15.61
CA ASP A 205 -13.78 -25.92 -14.29
C ASP A 205 -14.04 -24.82 -13.24
N PRO A 206 -15.31 -24.60 -12.89
CA PRO A 206 -15.68 -23.51 -12.00
C PRO A 206 -15.28 -23.80 -10.54
N THR A 207 -14.66 -24.94 -10.25
CA THR A 207 -14.14 -25.28 -8.91
C THR A 207 -12.66 -24.97 -8.74
N THR A 208 -12.00 -24.44 -9.78
CA THR A 208 -10.57 -24.12 -9.76
C THR A 208 -10.32 -22.67 -10.16
N ALA A 209 -9.66 -21.93 -9.28
CA ALA A 209 -9.01 -20.66 -9.61
C ALA A 209 -7.50 -20.87 -9.76
N TYR A 210 -6.82 -19.93 -10.39
CA TYR A 210 -5.39 -19.99 -10.62
C TYR A 210 -4.74 -18.70 -10.13
N ALA A 211 -3.73 -18.87 -9.28
CA ALA A 211 -2.85 -17.82 -8.83
C ALA A 211 -1.54 -17.93 -9.61
N SER A 212 -1.23 -16.93 -10.44
CA SER A 212 -0.11 -16.97 -11.36
C SER A 212 0.85 -15.79 -11.15
N LEU A 213 2.13 -16.06 -11.40
CA LEU A 213 3.21 -15.08 -11.46
C LEU A 213 3.96 -15.28 -12.77
N HIS A 214 4.07 -14.25 -13.59
CA HIS A 214 4.95 -14.25 -14.75
C HIS A 214 6.12 -13.32 -14.46
N SER A 215 7.32 -13.88 -14.34
CA SER A 215 8.54 -13.12 -14.04
C SER A 215 9.60 -13.33 -15.11
N GLY A 216 10.28 -12.26 -15.49
CA GLY A 216 11.47 -12.32 -16.34
C GLY A 216 12.69 -12.83 -15.59
N THR A 217 12.66 -12.84 -14.25
CA THR A 217 13.79 -13.24 -13.40
C THR A 217 13.65 -14.64 -12.82
N SER A 218 12.44 -15.07 -12.46
CA SER A 218 12.17 -16.40 -11.89
C SER A 218 11.34 -17.32 -12.81
N GLY A 219 10.96 -16.86 -13.99
CA GLY A 219 10.08 -17.59 -14.91
C GLY A 219 8.60 -17.51 -14.50
N ASN A 220 7.78 -18.35 -15.14
CA ASN A 220 6.34 -18.39 -14.90
C ASN A 220 6.01 -19.47 -13.85
N SER A 221 5.11 -19.14 -12.94
CA SER A 221 4.57 -20.05 -11.93
C SER A 221 3.06 -19.92 -11.88
N THR A 222 2.35 -21.05 -11.84
CA THR A 222 0.89 -21.08 -11.72
C THR A 222 0.54 -22.11 -10.65
N ILE A 223 -0.24 -21.67 -9.66
CA ILE A 223 -0.72 -22.49 -8.55
C ILE A 223 -2.22 -22.70 -8.74
N PRO A 224 -2.69 -23.91 -9.09
CA PRO A 224 -4.11 -24.20 -9.12
C PRO A 224 -4.66 -24.27 -7.70
N VAL A 225 -5.67 -23.45 -7.43
CA VAL A 225 -6.41 -23.40 -6.17
C VAL A 225 -7.75 -24.09 -6.38
N LYS A 226 -7.93 -25.26 -5.75
CA LYS A 226 -9.21 -25.96 -5.75
C LYS A 226 -10.10 -25.44 -4.62
N ALA A 227 -11.22 -24.84 -4.98
CA ALA A 227 -12.28 -24.48 -4.04
C ALA A 227 -13.12 -25.71 -3.69
N LEU A 228 -13.76 -25.69 -2.51
CA LEU A 228 -14.71 -26.74 -2.11
C LEU A 228 -16.12 -26.51 -2.68
N TYR A 229 -16.33 -25.39 -3.35
CA TYR A 229 -17.59 -24.94 -3.93
C TYR A 229 -17.36 -24.40 -5.34
N ASP A 230 -18.47 -24.17 -6.04
CA ASP A 230 -18.51 -23.64 -7.39
C ASP A 230 -18.34 -22.11 -7.36
N LEU A 231 -17.21 -21.60 -7.87
CA LEU A 231 -16.86 -20.18 -7.90
C LEU A 231 -17.68 -19.36 -8.90
N SER A 232 -18.51 -20.01 -9.73
CA SER A 232 -19.49 -19.35 -10.61
C SER A 232 -20.87 -19.21 -9.98
N THR A 233 -21.02 -19.60 -8.70
CA THR A 233 -22.30 -19.52 -8.00
C THR A 233 -22.36 -18.31 -7.07
N GLY A 234 -22.58 -17.13 -7.66
CA GLY A 234 -22.71 -15.89 -6.92
C GLY A 234 -21.36 -15.21 -6.66
N PHE A 235 -21.41 -14.14 -5.86
CA PHE A 235 -20.25 -13.30 -5.62
C PHE A 235 -19.27 -13.88 -4.59
N HIS A 236 -17.99 -13.86 -4.96
CA HIS A 236 -16.84 -14.18 -4.11
C HIS A 236 -15.84 -13.02 -4.07
N THR A 237 -15.03 -12.91 -3.01
CA THR A 237 -13.92 -11.95 -2.98
C THR A 237 -12.61 -12.61 -3.38
N TYR A 238 -11.85 -11.94 -4.24
CA TYR A 238 -10.54 -12.38 -4.73
C TYR A 238 -9.51 -11.34 -4.34
N GLY A 239 -8.56 -11.74 -3.50
CA GLY A 239 -7.64 -10.84 -2.83
C GLY A 239 -6.17 -11.19 -3.03
N LEU A 240 -5.32 -10.18 -2.93
CA LEU A 240 -3.87 -10.31 -2.99
C LEU A 240 -3.23 -9.46 -1.89
N ASP A 241 -2.50 -10.11 -0.97
CA ASP A 241 -1.52 -9.44 -0.12
C ASP A 241 -0.15 -9.48 -0.80
N TRP A 242 0.31 -8.33 -1.29
CA TRP A 242 1.60 -8.20 -1.95
C TRP A 242 2.57 -7.38 -1.09
N LYS A 243 3.69 -8.00 -0.72
CA LYS A 243 4.81 -7.40 0.01
C LYS A 243 6.09 -7.51 -0.80
N ALA A 244 7.16 -6.87 -0.31
CA ALA A 244 8.47 -6.91 -0.96
C ALA A 244 9.08 -8.32 -1.04
N ASP A 245 8.71 -9.21 -0.10
CA ASP A 245 9.27 -10.55 0.04
C ASP A 245 8.27 -11.68 -0.21
N THR A 246 6.98 -11.40 -0.05
CA THR A 246 5.90 -12.39 -0.12
C THR A 246 4.69 -11.89 -0.90
N ILE A 247 4.05 -12.81 -1.63
CA ILE A 247 2.73 -12.63 -2.23
C ILE A 247 1.83 -13.73 -1.69
N ALA A 248 0.65 -13.37 -1.18
CA ALA A 248 -0.36 -14.30 -0.73
C ALA A 248 -1.72 -13.99 -1.38
N TRP A 249 -2.40 -15.03 -1.84
CA TRP A 249 -3.68 -14.94 -2.52
C TRP A 249 -4.81 -15.38 -1.60
N PHE A 250 -5.97 -14.77 -1.77
CA PHE A 250 -7.13 -14.98 -0.93
C PHE A 250 -8.39 -15.22 -1.77
N ILE A 251 -9.23 -16.15 -1.32
CA ILE A 251 -10.62 -16.31 -1.79
C ILE A 251 -11.52 -16.24 -0.57
N ASP A 252 -12.51 -15.35 -0.60
CA ASP A 252 -13.44 -15.08 0.51
C ASP A 252 -12.69 -14.77 1.82
N GLY A 253 -11.61 -13.99 1.69
CA GLY A 253 -10.71 -13.61 2.78
C GLY A 253 -9.80 -14.73 3.28
N ILE A 254 -9.92 -15.97 2.78
CA ILE A 254 -9.08 -17.08 3.21
C ILE A 254 -7.83 -17.19 2.33
N GLU A 255 -6.63 -17.21 2.94
CA GLU A 255 -5.38 -17.42 2.19
C GLU A 255 -5.41 -18.79 1.47
N VAL A 256 -5.27 -18.82 0.15
CA VAL A 256 -5.33 -20.06 -0.65
C VAL A 256 -4.01 -20.43 -1.33
N ALA A 257 -3.13 -19.46 -1.52
CA ALA A 257 -1.81 -19.68 -2.09
C ALA A 257 -0.82 -18.63 -1.55
N ARG A 258 0.47 -18.96 -1.61
CA ARG A 258 1.56 -18.06 -1.23
C ARG A 258 2.82 -18.36 -2.04
N ALA A 259 3.56 -17.32 -2.39
CA ALA A 259 4.86 -17.39 -3.05
C ALA A 259 5.81 -16.31 -2.52
N ALA A 260 7.11 -16.47 -2.80
CA ALA A 260 8.07 -15.37 -2.62
C ALA A 260 7.87 -14.33 -3.74
N THR A 261 8.00 -13.04 -3.43
CA THR A 261 7.93 -11.97 -4.43
C THR A 261 9.15 -12.03 -5.36
N PRO A 262 8.96 -12.21 -6.68
CA PRO A 262 10.05 -12.15 -7.65
C PRO A 262 10.77 -10.80 -7.64
N ALA A 263 12.06 -10.78 -7.99
CA ALA A 263 12.89 -9.58 -7.90
C ALA A 263 12.40 -8.42 -8.79
N ASP A 264 11.80 -8.73 -9.94
CA ASP A 264 11.21 -7.76 -10.87
C ASP A 264 9.81 -7.26 -10.44
N MET A 265 9.17 -7.89 -9.46
CA MET A 265 7.85 -7.51 -8.91
C MET A 265 7.96 -6.55 -7.71
N ASN A 266 8.84 -5.54 -7.83
CA ASN A 266 9.08 -4.52 -6.81
C ASN A 266 8.87 -3.09 -7.35
N GLN A 267 7.88 -2.92 -8.23
CA GLN A 267 7.52 -1.68 -8.93
C GLN A 267 6.00 -1.46 -8.94
N PRO A 268 5.49 -0.23 -9.13
CA PRO A 268 4.04 0.00 -9.19
C PRO A 268 3.37 -0.74 -10.33
N MET A 269 2.22 -1.36 -10.04
CA MET A 269 1.40 -2.09 -11.01
C MET A 269 -0.04 -1.57 -10.97
N TYR A 270 -0.70 -1.52 -12.14
CA TYR A 270 -2.09 -1.14 -12.30
C TYR A 270 -2.97 -2.38 -12.37
N MET A 271 -4.27 -2.23 -12.09
CA MET A 271 -5.25 -3.32 -12.10
C MET A 271 -5.84 -3.51 -13.49
N VAL A 272 -6.16 -4.76 -13.82
CA VAL A 272 -6.88 -5.18 -15.02
C VAL A 272 -7.96 -6.18 -14.60
N LEU A 273 -9.17 -5.98 -15.09
CA LEU A 273 -10.27 -6.95 -15.00
C LEU A 273 -10.84 -7.17 -16.41
N ASN A 274 -11.00 -8.41 -16.82
CA ASN A 274 -11.57 -8.74 -18.13
C ASN A 274 -12.31 -10.09 -18.11
N LEU A 275 -13.16 -10.27 -19.11
CA LEU A 275 -13.71 -11.56 -19.46
C LEU A 275 -13.16 -11.98 -20.83
N ALA A 276 -12.05 -12.73 -20.83
CA ALA A 276 -11.52 -13.30 -22.07
C ALA A 276 -12.41 -14.44 -22.57
N VAL A 277 -12.34 -14.66 -23.89
CA VAL A 277 -13.08 -15.70 -24.60
C VAL A 277 -12.07 -16.49 -25.41
N GLY A 278 -11.94 -17.79 -25.14
CA GLY A 278 -10.89 -18.66 -25.68
C GLY A 278 -11.18 -19.15 -27.09
N GLY A 279 -10.16 -19.15 -27.94
CA GLY A 279 -10.16 -19.79 -29.26
C GLY A 279 -9.47 -21.16 -29.26
N THR A 280 -9.36 -21.75 -30.45
CA THR A 280 -8.61 -23.00 -30.64
C THR A 280 -7.16 -22.84 -30.20
N GLY A 281 -6.72 -23.67 -29.25
CA GLY A 281 -5.37 -23.63 -28.69
C GLY A 281 -5.18 -22.62 -27.56
N SER A 282 -6.24 -21.91 -27.15
CA SER A 282 -6.24 -21.12 -25.91
C SER A 282 -6.23 -22.04 -24.69
N TRP A 283 -5.73 -21.54 -23.56
CA TRP A 283 -5.72 -22.27 -22.29
C TRP A 283 -7.14 -22.56 -21.77
N ALA A 284 -8.06 -21.59 -21.92
CA ALA A 284 -9.48 -21.79 -21.65
C ALA A 284 -10.16 -22.77 -22.62
N GLY A 285 -9.48 -23.14 -23.71
CA GLY A 285 -10.05 -23.92 -24.80
C GLY A 285 -10.94 -23.08 -25.71
N ALA A 286 -11.29 -23.66 -26.85
CA ALA A 286 -12.22 -23.02 -27.78
C ALA A 286 -13.62 -22.99 -27.20
N THR A 287 -14.24 -21.80 -27.24
CA THR A 287 -15.64 -21.61 -26.90
C THR A 287 -16.55 -22.40 -27.82
N ASP A 288 -17.68 -22.85 -27.29
CA ASP A 288 -18.71 -23.47 -28.10
C ASP A 288 -19.53 -22.37 -28.80
N PRO A 289 -19.64 -22.34 -30.14
CA PRO A 289 -20.45 -21.36 -30.87
C PRO A 289 -21.94 -21.37 -30.50
N SER A 290 -22.43 -22.39 -29.79
CA SER A 290 -23.80 -22.47 -29.27
C SER A 290 -24.00 -21.79 -27.91
N MET A 291 -22.93 -21.34 -27.24
CA MET A 291 -23.03 -20.55 -26.01
C MET A 291 -23.44 -19.12 -26.34
N PRO A 292 -24.57 -18.61 -25.80
CA PRO A 292 -25.18 -17.40 -26.34
C PRO A 292 -24.60 -16.12 -25.77
N THR A 293 -24.37 -16.02 -24.46
CA THR A 293 -23.89 -14.83 -23.76
C THR A 293 -23.51 -15.24 -22.33
N GLU A 294 -22.41 -14.73 -21.79
CA GLU A 294 -22.03 -14.90 -20.39
C GLU A 294 -21.56 -13.59 -19.76
N HIS A 295 -21.57 -13.52 -18.44
CA HIS A 295 -21.40 -12.29 -17.68
C HIS A 295 -20.30 -12.44 -16.63
N LEU A 296 -19.43 -11.44 -16.51
CA LEU A 296 -18.59 -11.22 -15.34
C LEU A 296 -19.17 -10.03 -14.58
N LEU A 297 -19.71 -10.28 -13.39
CA LEU A 297 -20.29 -9.22 -12.56
C LEU A 297 -19.26 -8.75 -11.53
N ILE A 298 -19.18 -7.45 -11.31
CA ILE A 298 -18.20 -6.80 -10.45
C ILE A 298 -18.95 -5.88 -9.49
N ASP A 299 -18.95 -6.22 -8.21
CA ASP A 299 -19.59 -5.43 -7.15
C ASP A 299 -18.68 -4.29 -6.67
N TYR A 300 -17.39 -4.58 -6.43
CA TYR A 300 -16.40 -3.54 -6.14
C TYR A 300 -14.98 -3.95 -6.52
N VAL A 301 -14.12 -2.95 -6.65
CA VAL A 301 -12.65 -3.10 -6.73
C VAL A 301 -11.98 -2.14 -5.76
N ARG A 302 -11.09 -2.64 -4.91
CA ARG A 302 -10.45 -1.86 -3.84
C ARG A 302 -8.97 -2.19 -3.71
N ALA A 303 -8.21 -1.22 -3.23
CA ALA A 303 -6.82 -1.42 -2.82
C ALA A 303 -6.53 -0.70 -1.51
N TRP A 304 -5.64 -1.28 -0.72
CA TRP A 304 -5.15 -0.76 0.55
C TRP A 304 -3.64 -0.82 0.59
N GLN A 305 -3.02 0.04 1.37
CA GLN A 305 -1.58 0.06 1.57
C GLN A 305 -1.23 -0.16 3.05
N TYR A 306 -0.14 -0.89 3.29
CA TYR A 306 0.39 -1.10 4.63
C TYR A 306 0.78 0.20 5.33
N GLY A 307 0.35 0.33 6.58
CA GLY A 307 0.75 1.35 7.53
C GLY A 307 -0.18 2.58 7.58
N ASP A 308 -0.39 3.02 8.81
CA ASP A 308 -0.04 4.37 9.26
C ASP A 308 1.09 4.22 10.33
N GLY A 309 2.37 4.37 9.96
CA GLY A 309 3.44 4.93 10.82
C GLY A 309 4.27 4.11 11.86
N ILE A 310 5.08 3.10 11.48
CA ILE A 310 6.33 2.75 12.21
C ILE A 310 7.45 2.39 11.22
N VAL A 311 8.60 3.05 11.32
CA VAL A 311 9.85 2.75 10.58
C VAL A 311 10.92 2.36 11.60
N THR A 312 11.62 1.24 11.38
CA THR A 312 12.65 0.71 12.30
C THR A 312 14.06 0.71 11.72
N GLY A 313 14.26 1.07 10.44
CA GLY A 313 15.60 1.28 9.90
C GLY A 313 15.68 1.58 8.39
N PRO A 314 16.92 1.64 7.83
CA PRO A 314 17.18 2.06 6.43
C PRO A 314 16.61 1.11 5.36
N GLY A 315 16.24 -0.12 5.73
CA GLY A 315 15.64 -1.10 4.83
C GLY A 315 14.15 -0.86 4.56
N ASP A 316 13.50 -0.02 5.34
CA ASP A 316 12.03 0.10 5.38
C ASP A 316 11.48 1.21 4.46
N VAL A 317 12.35 1.94 3.72
CA VAL A 317 11.98 3.22 3.12
C VAL A 317 12.45 3.36 1.66
N VAL A 318 11.65 2.86 0.70
CA VAL A 318 11.86 3.17 -0.72
C VAL A 318 10.57 3.63 -1.44
N ASN A 319 9.41 3.67 -0.77
CA ASN A 319 8.17 4.24 -1.32
C ASN A 319 7.32 4.89 -0.21
N CYS A 320 7.91 5.83 0.54
CA CYS A 320 7.25 6.47 1.67
C CYS A 320 6.79 7.90 1.34
N GLY A 321 5.67 8.27 1.98
CA GLY A 321 5.05 9.59 2.13
C GLY A 321 4.19 9.56 3.41
N GLY A 322 3.85 10.71 4.01
CA GLY A 322 2.92 10.77 5.15
C GLY A 322 3.57 10.96 6.54
N THR A 323 2.87 10.56 7.61
CA THR A 323 3.27 10.83 9.01
C THR A 323 3.80 9.57 9.71
N TYR A 324 4.92 9.68 10.42
CA TYR A 324 5.65 8.57 11.03
C TYR A 324 5.94 8.86 12.50
N THR A 325 5.83 7.85 13.37
CA THR A 325 6.43 7.88 14.70
C THR A 325 7.71 7.05 14.67
N LEU A 326 8.85 7.66 15.01
CA LEU A 326 10.14 6.97 15.05
C LEU A 326 10.28 6.21 16.37
N LYS A 327 10.70 4.95 16.32
CA LYS A 327 10.90 4.10 17.50
C LYS A 327 12.30 3.51 17.47
N ALA A 328 13.02 3.70 18.58
CA ALA A 328 14.33 3.09 18.78
C ALA A 328 14.22 1.59 19.10
N ASP A 329 15.17 0.79 18.63
CA ASP A 329 15.33 -0.61 19.02
C ASP A 329 16.52 -0.85 19.98
N GLY A 330 17.39 0.15 20.17
CA GLY A 330 18.65 0.06 20.91
C GLY A 330 19.56 1.28 20.66
N VAL A 331 20.81 1.29 21.14
CA VAL A 331 21.67 2.51 21.16
C VAL A 331 22.05 2.98 19.74
N SER A 332 21.66 4.23 19.43
CA SER A 332 21.90 4.96 18.16
C SER A 332 21.32 4.32 16.90
N ASP A 333 20.30 4.94 16.31
CA ASP A 333 19.63 4.47 15.09
C ASP A 333 19.94 5.35 13.87
N LEU A 334 19.79 4.80 12.66
CA LEU A 334 19.74 5.55 11.41
C LEU A 334 18.38 5.32 10.72
N TYR A 335 17.65 6.41 10.50
CA TYR A 335 16.43 6.45 9.69
C TYR A 335 16.76 7.12 8.36
N ASP A 336 16.75 6.37 7.26
CA ASP A 336 17.13 6.86 5.93
C ASP A 336 15.90 7.03 5.04
N PHE A 337 15.47 8.28 4.84
CA PHE A 337 14.36 8.65 3.94
C PHE A 337 14.81 9.29 2.63
N THR A 338 16.08 9.20 2.27
CA THR A 338 16.64 9.86 1.07
C THR A 338 16.01 9.41 -0.25
N LYS A 339 15.30 8.28 -0.25
CA LYS A 339 14.59 7.71 -1.41
C LYS A 339 13.06 7.89 -1.36
N ALA A 340 12.53 8.61 -0.37
CA ALA A 340 11.11 8.88 -0.27
C ALA A 340 10.61 9.65 -1.51
N LYS A 341 9.37 9.37 -1.92
CA LYS A 341 8.74 9.91 -3.13
C LYS A 341 7.62 10.91 -2.84
N ALA A 342 7.48 11.30 -1.59
CA ALA A 342 6.62 12.38 -1.13
C ALA A 342 7.19 13.01 0.14
N ALA A 343 6.64 14.16 0.53
CA ALA A 343 6.96 14.84 1.77
C ALA A 343 6.61 13.99 3.00
N LEU A 344 7.32 14.22 4.10
CA LEU A 344 7.23 13.43 5.33
C LEU A 344 6.98 14.30 6.56
N ILE A 345 6.22 13.77 7.52
CA ILE A 345 6.14 14.28 8.89
C ILE A 345 6.65 13.17 9.81
N MET A 346 7.60 13.46 10.68
CA MET A 346 8.29 12.48 11.52
C MET A 346 8.27 12.96 12.97
N ASP A 347 7.69 12.16 13.87
CA ASP A 347 7.74 12.38 15.30
C ASP A 347 8.87 11.55 15.91
N ALA A 348 9.98 12.21 16.21
CA ALA A 348 11.15 11.64 16.89
C ALA A 348 11.08 11.82 18.41
N SER A 349 9.95 12.31 18.95
CA SER A 349 9.87 12.67 20.37
C SER A 349 9.90 11.47 21.33
N GLY A 350 9.65 10.26 20.82
CA GLY A 350 9.74 9.01 21.56
C GLY A 350 11.12 8.34 21.55
N LEU A 351 12.12 8.92 20.87
CA LEU A 351 13.45 8.32 20.79
C LEU A 351 14.19 8.33 22.13
N SER A 352 15.07 7.34 22.31
CA SER A 352 15.79 7.15 23.57
C SER A 352 16.74 8.32 23.86
N THR A 353 17.03 8.55 25.13
CA THR A 353 18.08 9.50 25.54
C THR A 353 19.48 8.86 25.52
N SER A 354 19.58 7.58 25.18
CA SER A 354 20.81 6.79 25.22
C SER A 354 21.40 6.68 23.81
N GLY A 355 22.41 7.51 23.52
CA GLY A 355 23.05 7.56 22.20
C GLY A 355 22.58 8.75 21.36
N THR A 356 22.84 8.68 20.06
CA THR A 356 22.47 9.72 19.09
C THR A 356 21.81 9.05 17.89
N HIS A 357 20.61 9.48 17.58
CA HIS A 357 19.81 8.96 16.48
C HIS A 357 19.99 9.87 15.26
N THR A 358 20.00 9.32 14.05
CA THR A 358 20.18 10.08 12.82
C THR A 358 18.99 9.90 11.90
N VAL A 359 18.45 10.99 11.37
CA VAL A 359 17.38 11.04 10.38
C VAL A 359 17.92 11.71 9.13
N TRP A 360 17.93 10.99 8.01
CA TRP A 360 18.10 11.58 6.69
C TRP A 360 16.73 11.78 6.06
N GLY A 361 16.38 13.02 5.76
CA GLY A 361 15.09 13.45 5.24
C GLY A 361 14.83 13.04 3.80
N SER A 362 13.63 13.36 3.33
CA SER A 362 13.23 13.12 1.94
C SER A 362 13.78 14.18 1.00
N PRO A 363 13.92 13.89 -0.31
CA PRO A 363 14.22 14.93 -1.31
C PRO A 363 13.02 15.86 -1.59
N LEU A 364 11.86 15.69 -0.93
CA LEU A 364 10.59 16.34 -1.27
C LEU A 364 9.97 17.08 -0.06
N GLY A 365 10.75 17.33 0.98
CA GLY A 365 10.36 18.04 2.19
C GLY A 365 10.07 17.12 3.38
N SER A 366 10.49 17.54 4.56
CA SER A 366 10.51 16.73 5.77
C SER A 366 10.24 17.64 6.97
N THR A 367 9.23 17.32 7.77
CA THR A 367 9.00 17.95 9.07
C THR A 367 9.37 16.96 10.16
N VAL A 368 10.36 17.28 10.99
CA VAL A 368 10.82 16.42 12.09
C VAL A 368 10.59 17.11 13.42
N ARG A 369 9.90 16.42 14.34
CA ARG A 369 9.74 16.85 15.73
C ARG A 369 10.71 16.11 16.64
N GLY A 370 11.73 16.81 17.14
CA GLY A 370 12.67 16.29 18.13
C GLY A 370 12.04 16.12 19.52
N GLY A 371 12.74 15.37 20.38
CA GLY A 371 12.32 15.12 21.76
C GLY A 371 13.49 15.14 22.75
N PRO A 372 13.42 14.35 23.83
CA PRO A 372 14.46 14.35 24.86
C PRO A 372 15.74 13.65 24.43
N GLY A 373 15.70 12.80 23.41
CA GLY A 373 16.88 12.16 22.82
C GLY A 373 17.65 13.08 21.86
N ASN A 374 18.93 12.77 21.66
CA ASN A 374 19.78 13.49 20.70
C ASN A 374 19.41 13.07 19.27
N VAL A 375 19.07 14.02 18.40
CA VAL A 375 18.72 13.75 17.01
C VAL A 375 19.61 14.54 16.06
N ASN A 376 20.29 13.84 15.16
CA ASN A 376 20.93 14.42 13.99
C ASN A 376 19.95 14.39 12.83
N PHE A 377 19.62 15.53 12.26
CA PHE A 377 18.79 15.63 11.06
C PHE A 377 19.59 16.18 9.89
N SER A 378 19.40 15.58 8.72
CA SER A 378 19.88 16.09 7.44
C SER A 378 18.71 16.05 6.48
N GLY A 379 18.21 17.21 6.06
CA GLY A 379 17.17 17.31 5.05
C GLY A 379 17.70 17.09 3.63
N GLY A 380 16.84 17.34 2.66
CA GLY A 380 17.00 17.02 1.26
C GLY A 380 17.24 18.24 0.38
N ILE A 381 16.52 18.30 -0.74
CA ILE A 381 16.64 19.36 -1.75
C ILE A 381 15.42 20.29 -1.80
N SER A 382 14.57 20.20 -0.79
CA SER A 382 13.28 20.88 -0.68
C SER A 382 13.19 21.48 0.71
N ASP A 383 12.31 22.47 0.88
CA ASP A 383 12.03 23.10 2.17
C ASP A 383 11.70 22.06 3.26
N ASP A 384 12.56 21.99 4.26
CA ASP A 384 12.49 21.09 5.39
C ASP A 384 12.24 21.87 6.70
N SER A 385 11.75 21.17 7.73
CA SER A 385 11.55 21.75 9.05
C SER A 385 12.02 20.82 10.15
N PHE A 386 12.80 21.34 11.09
CA PHE A 386 13.27 20.60 12.25
C PHE A 386 12.95 21.36 13.54
N SER A 387 12.19 20.72 14.43
CA SER A 387 11.89 21.23 15.76
C SER A 387 12.82 20.62 16.81
N PHE A 388 13.59 21.47 17.47
CA PHE A 388 14.51 21.04 18.53
C PHE A 388 13.74 20.60 19.79
N GLY A 389 14.17 19.48 20.35
CA GLY A 389 13.76 18.99 21.68
C GLY A 389 14.89 19.15 22.70
N SER A 390 14.73 18.64 23.92
CA SER A 390 15.68 18.86 25.01
C SER A 390 17.00 18.06 24.92
N GLY A 391 17.17 17.21 23.90
CA GLY A 391 18.44 16.52 23.61
C GLY A 391 19.39 17.38 22.78
N VAL A 392 20.69 17.11 22.86
CA VAL A 392 21.71 17.84 22.09
C VAL A 392 21.70 17.35 20.64
N SER A 393 21.21 18.21 19.75
CA SER A 393 20.82 17.85 18.38
C SER A 393 21.60 18.66 17.35
N ARG A 394 21.76 18.08 16.16
CA ARG A 394 22.41 18.73 15.01
C ARG A 394 21.46 18.67 13.83
N ALA A 395 21.07 19.83 13.29
CA ALA A 395 20.19 19.89 12.13
C ALA A 395 20.91 20.57 10.97
N GLN A 396 20.80 19.96 9.78
CA GLN A 396 21.14 20.55 8.50
C GLN A 396 19.90 20.46 7.63
N GLY A 397 19.42 21.60 7.13
CA GLY A 397 18.22 21.67 6.32
C GLY A 397 18.44 21.12 4.92
N GLY A 398 19.59 21.42 4.31
CA GLY A 398 19.94 20.89 3.00
C GLY A 398 19.90 22.03 1.99
N ALA A 399 19.22 21.81 0.86
CA ALA A 399 18.90 22.89 -0.06
C ALA A 399 17.41 23.20 0.03
N GLY A 400 17.04 24.48 0.01
CA GLY A 400 15.65 24.93 0.12
C GLY A 400 15.50 25.98 1.21
N ASN A 401 14.31 26.54 1.38
CA ASN A 401 14.09 27.49 2.47
C ASN A 401 13.68 26.73 3.73
N ASP A 402 14.65 26.44 4.58
CA ASP A 402 14.45 25.53 5.70
C ASP A 402 14.03 26.25 6.99
N THR A 403 13.24 25.58 7.83
CA THR A 403 12.74 26.17 9.08
C THR A 403 13.22 25.40 10.30
N PHE A 404 14.00 26.06 11.15
CA PHE A 404 14.47 25.54 12.43
C PHE A 404 13.63 26.09 13.57
N VAL A 405 12.85 25.22 14.21
CA VAL A 405 11.90 25.61 15.26
C VAL A 405 12.55 25.48 16.64
N LEU A 406 12.71 26.60 17.32
CA LEU A 406 13.30 26.73 18.64
C LEU A 406 12.21 27.03 19.67
N THR A 407 11.91 26.04 20.51
CA THR A 407 10.90 26.19 21.57
C THR A 407 11.55 26.63 22.88
N LYS A 408 10.97 27.63 23.55
CA LYS A 408 11.46 28.13 24.84
C LYS A 408 11.55 27.02 25.88
N GLY A 409 12.74 26.82 26.44
CA GLY A 409 13.02 25.75 27.42
C GLY A 409 13.44 24.41 26.80
N CYS A 410 13.42 24.25 25.48
CA CYS A 410 13.85 23.04 24.80
C CYS A 410 15.22 23.14 24.14
N ILE A 411 15.84 24.33 24.06
CA ILE A 411 17.17 24.51 23.45
C ILE A 411 18.24 23.94 24.39
N ALA A 412 19.02 22.97 23.93
CA ALA A 412 20.08 22.34 24.69
C ALA A 412 21.44 23.04 24.46
N PRO A 413 22.37 22.98 25.44
CA PRO A 413 23.72 23.49 25.24
C PRO A 413 24.44 22.72 24.12
N ASN A 414 24.93 23.46 23.12
CA ASN A 414 25.60 22.94 21.92
C ASN A 414 24.70 22.32 20.87
N ASP A 415 23.40 22.63 20.86
CA ASP A 415 22.60 22.44 19.65
C ASP A 415 23.28 23.14 18.47
N GLN A 416 23.19 22.50 17.30
CA GLN A 416 23.85 22.98 16.09
C GLN A 416 22.87 23.07 14.94
N ILE A 417 22.89 24.21 14.26
CA ILE A 417 22.31 24.38 12.93
C ILE A 417 23.47 24.56 11.95
N ILE A 418 23.39 23.86 10.84
CA ILE A 418 24.45 23.81 9.85
C ILE A 418 23.84 24.13 8.51
N ASP A 419 24.62 24.87 7.72
CA ASP A 419 24.21 25.31 6.38
C ASP A 419 23.12 26.38 6.42
N PHE A 420 23.10 27.22 7.46
CA PHE A 420 22.06 28.25 7.58
C PHE A 420 22.26 29.34 6.52
N HIS A 421 21.30 29.48 5.62
CA HIS A 421 21.27 30.52 4.61
C HIS A 421 20.57 31.76 5.14
N VAL A 422 21.35 32.82 5.38
CA VAL A 422 20.80 34.12 5.79
C VAL A 422 20.18 34.85 4.60
N ASP A 423 19.13 35.64 4.84
CA ASP A 423 18.56 36.52 3.82
C ASP A 423 19.56 37.59 3.40
N LEU A 424 20.01 37.52 2.15
CA LEU A 424 20.88 38.52 1.53
C LEU A 424 20.12 39.51 0.64
N GLY A 425 18.78 39.38 0.53
CA GLY A 425 17.93 40.21 -0.30
C GLY A 425 18.10 39.98 -1.81
N ASP A 426 18.74 38.89 -2.20
CA ASP A 426 19.03 38.52 -3.59
C ASP A 426 18.06 37.47 -4.15
N GLY A 427 17.12 36.99 -3.34
CA GLY A 427 16.15 35.96 -3.72
C GLY A 427 16.77 34.55 -3.82
N GLY A 428 17.98 34.36 -3.26
CA GLY A 428 18.55 33.05 -3.02
C GLY A 428 17.85 32.31 -1.88
N GLU A 429 18.44 31.18 -1.51
CA GLU A 429 18.02 30.37 -0.37
C GLU A 429 18.01 31.19 0.92
N HIS A 430 16.97 31.01 1.73
CA HIS A 430 16.78 31.73 2.98
C HIS A 430 16.10 30.82 4.02
N ASP A 431 16.88 30.50 5.04
CA ASP A 431 16.45 29.71 6.19
C ASP A 431 15.90 30.57 7.30
N LEU A 432 15.05 29.97 8.12
CA LEU A 432 14.32 30.66 9.15
C LEU A 432 14.52 30.03 10.53
N LEU A 433 14.78 30.89 11.52
CA LEU A 433 14.62 30.54 12.92
C LEU A 433 13.21 30.88 13.38
N GLN A 434 12.40 29.86 13.63
CA GLN A 434 11.07 30.04 14.20
C GLN A 434 11.13 29.93 15.73
N LEU A 435 10.84 31.03 16.42
CA LEU A 435 10.87 31.11 17.88
C LEU A 435 9.48 30.87 18.46
N VAL A 436 9.31 29.76 19.18
CA VAL A 436 8.02 29.34 19.76
C VAL A 436 8.04 29.49 21.28
N GLY A 437 7.02 30.15 21.82
CA GLY A 437 6.88 30.39 23.27
C GLY A 437 7.74 31.52 23.83
N PHE A 438 8.41 32.28 22.97
CA PHE A 438 9.12 33.50 23.30
C PHE A 438 8.21 34.73 23.14
N SER A 439 8.45 35.79 23.90
CA SER A 439 7.72 37.04 23.68
C SER A 439 8.17 37.73 22.39
N ALA A 440 7.33 38.63 21.85
CA ALA A 440 7.69 39.46 20.70
C ALA A 440 8.89 40.41 20.98
N ALA A 441 9.32 40.55 22.23
CA ALA A 441 10.50 41.32 22.61
C ALA A 441 11.78 40.48 22.68
N ALA A 442 11.70 39.16 22.43
CA ALA A 442 12.88 38.33 22.43
C ALA A 442 13.82 38.71 21.28
N ARG A 443 15.12 38.51 21.50
CA ARG A 443 16.15 38.83 20.51
C ARG A 443 17.22 37.75 20.47
N LEU A 444 17.87 37.62 19.33
CA LEU A 444 19.02 36.76 19.14
C LEU A 444 20.31 37.56 19.36
N ASP A 445 21.02 37.27 20.45
CA ASP A 445 22.31 37.88 20.78
C ASP A 445 23.45 37.03 20.20
N PHE A 446 24.29 37.64 19.36
CA PHE A 446 25.58 37.05 18.95
C PHE A 446 26.56 37.05 20.12
N VAL A 447 27.22 35.91 20.35
CA VAL A 447 28.19 35.72 21.44
C VAL A 447 29.61 35.75 20.91
N VAL A 448 29.99 34.77 20.09
CA VAL A 448 31.37 34.62 19.59
C VAL A 448 31.42 33.77 18.32
N MET A 449 32.45 33.96 17.51
CA MET A 449 32.83 33.08 16.40
C MET A 449 33.83 32.03 16.91
N SER A 450 33.56 30.74 16.69
CA SER A 450 34.47 29.66 17.05
C SER A 450 34.41 28.54 16.02
N GLY A 451 35.56 28.14 15.47
CA GLY A 451 35.66 26.99 14.55
C GLY A 451 34.83 27.09 13.27
N GLY A 452 34.50 28.31 12.79
CA GLY A 452 33.67 28.52 11.61
C GLY A 452 32.16 28.59 11.87
N ALA A 453 31.72 28.44 13.13
CA ALA A 453 30.33 28.62 13.56
C ALA A 453 30.17 29.86 14.46
N GLN A 454 28.96 30.41 14.45
CA GLN A 454 28.53 31.56 15.24
C GLN A 454 27.71 31.08 16.44
N ALA A 455 28.12 31.44 17.65
CA ALA A 455 27.35 31.16 18.84
C ALA A 455 26.32 32.28 19.06
N TYR A 456 25.06 31.89 19.20
CA TYR A 456 23.94 32.76 19.49
C TYR A 456 23.21 32.31 20.75
N ARG A 457 22.52 33.24 21.40
CA ARG A 457 21.59 32.96 22.51
C ARG A 457 20.33 33.79 22.32
N ILE A 458 19.19 33.24 22.69
CA ILE A 458 17.93 33.99 22.69
C ILE A 458 17.74 34.59 24.08
N VAL A 459 17.51 35.90 24.12
CA VAL A 459 17.25 36.65 25.34
C VAL A 459 15.82 37.16 25.31
N ASP A 460 15.04 36.86 26.35
CA ASP A 460 13.64 37.22 26.49
C ASP A 460 13.35 37.64 27.94
N GLY A 461 13.48 38.94 28.22
CA GLY A 461 13.49 39.47 29.59
C GLY A 461 14.68 38.92 30.39
N ASP A 462 14.38 38.28 31.53
CA ASP A 462 15.40 37.64 32.39
C ASP A 462 15.80 36.24 31.90
N TYR A 463 15.08 35.68 30.93
CA TYR A 463 15.42 34.38 30.34
C TYR A 463 16.56 34.54 29.33
N VAL A 464 17.57 33.67 29.43
CA VAL A 464 18.66 33.53 28.46
C VAL A 464 18.77 32.04 28.11
N SER A 465 18.63 31.72 26.83
CA SER A 465 18.81 30.33 26.37
C SER A 465 20.27 29.89 26.48
N PRO A 466 20.54 28.57 26.47
CA PRO A 466 21.86 28.06 26.14
C PRO A 466 22.36 28.55 24.78
N ASN A 467 23.66 28.40 24.55
CA ASN A 467 24.27 28.75 23.27
C ASN A 467 23.81 27.76 22.18
N LEU A 468 23.24 28.32 21.12
CA LEU A 468 22.98 27.67 19.83
C LEU A 468 24.15 27.98 18.90
N LEU A 469 24.72 26.96 18.27
CA LEU A 469 25.79 27.14 17.29
C LEU A 469 25.20 27.12 15.88
N ILE A 470 25.46 28.16 15.10
CA ILE A 470 24.95 28.28 13.73
C ILE A 470 26.14 28.43 12.78
N GLN A 471 26.32 27.47 11.89
CA GLN A 471 27.23 27.59 10.76
C GLN A 471 26.46 28.17 9.57
N VAL A 472 26.83 29.39 9.17
CA VAL A 472 26.19 30.10 8.06
C VAL A 472 26.80 29.65 6.73
N ALA A 473 25.96 29.25 5.77
CA ALA A 473 26.38 28.76 4.46
C ALA A 473 27.14 29.83 3.66
N ASN A 474 26.67 31.08 3.75
CA ASN A 474 27.16 32.22 2.96
C ASN A 474 28.40 32.90 3.59
N GLY A 475 29.19 32.17 4.40
CA GLY A 475 30.43 32.65 5.00
C GLY A 475 30.25 33.25 6.40
N SER A 476 30.63 34.51 6.60
CA SER A 476 30.68 35.15 7.93
C SER A 476 29.54 36.14 8.21
N ALA A 477 28.52 36.16 7.34
CA ALA A 477 27.34 37.00 7.52
C ALA A 477 26.60 36.63 8.82
N ARG A 478 26.07 37.64 9.52
CA ARG A 478 25.32 37.44 10.77
C ARG A 478 23.84 37.40 10.48
N LEU A 479 23.11 36.58 11.23
CA LEU A 479 21.65 36.59 11.23
C LEU A 479 21.13 37.98 11.64
N GLY A 480 20.13 38.45 10.89
CA GLY A 480 19.37 39.67 11.08
C GLY A 480 17.91 39.39 11.45
N SER A 481 17.07 40.42 11.36
CA SER A 481 15.66 40.35 11.74
C SER A 481 14.77 39.59 10.75
N LEU A 482 15.24 39.40 9.51
CA LEU A 482 14.49 38.68 8.48
C LEU A 482 14.63 37.16 8.64
N ASP A 483 15.73 36.70 9.23
CA ASP A 483 16.02 35.29 9.52
C ASP A 483 15.26 34.75 10.74
N ILE A 484 14.40 35.56 11.37
CA ILE A 484 13.71 35.24 12.61
C ILE A 484 12.21 35.47 12.45
N GLN A 485 11.42 34.43 12.71
CA GLN A 485 9.97 34.50 12.81
C GLN A 485 9.50 34.11 14.21
N PHE A 486 8.52 34.84 14.73
CA PHE A 486 7.84 34.48 15.97
C PHE A 486 6.61 33.62 15.64
N GLY A 487 6.54 32.45 16.27
CA GLY A 487 5.47 31.46 16.11
C GLY A 487 4.43 31.49 17.22
#